data_AF-A0A1W9LPS0-F1
#
_entry.id   AF-A0A1W9LPS0-F1
#
_cell.length_a   1.000
_cell.length_b   1.000
_cell.length_c   1.000
_cell.angle_alpha   90.00
_cell.angle_beta   90.00
_cell.angle_gamma   90.00
#
_symmetry.space_group_name_H-M   'P 1'
#
loop_
_entity.id
_entity.type
_entity.pdbx_description
1 polymer ?
#
loop_
_entity_poly.entity_id
_entity_poly.type
_entity_poly.pdbx_seq_one_letter_code
_entity_poly.pdbx_strand_id
1 'polypeptide(L)'
;MPQESHDQNFKNLLADFPKEALEWILPEAKETFGDVLKIEFLRQEPKKRRMSDAHLALDMPILFSFEKGQILLWLVEFQEDKNRFSIHKLLKYTTDSAEAYPKATVIPTVLFTDRKKWNKNKDVIRNIDIRFGGRIFLHFEYVFLKLFDLNARDYYHYDNPLIKILLPKMNYEPEERIEVIRQAL
;
A
#
# COMPACT_ATOMS: atom_id res chain seq x y z
N MET A 1 -20.88 9.80 -24.20
CA MET A 1 -19.81 10.63 -23.58
C MET A 1 -18.90 9.68 -22.84
N PRO A 2 -17.57 9.73 -23.03
CA PRO A 2 -16.71 8.76 -22.37
C PRO A 2 -16.73 9.00 -20.86
N GLN A 3 -16.83 7.88 -20.16
CA GLN A 3 -17.06 7.71 -18.75
C GLN A 3 -15.74 7.89 -17.99
N GLU A 4 -15.30 9.14 -17.81
CA GLU A 4 -14.08 9.48 -17.09
C GLU A 4 -14.43 10.44 -15.94
N SER A 5 -14.88 9.92 -14.78
CA SER A 5 -15.10 10.82 -13.62
C SER A 5 -15.11 10.19 -12.22
N HIS A 6 -14.91 8.88 -12.00
CA HIS A 6 -15.07 8.34 -10.63
C HIS A 6 -14.00 7.38 -10.09
N ASP A 7 -12.94 7.07 -10.83
CA ASP A 7 -11.75 6.44 -10.24
C ASP A 7 -10.67 7.49 -10.03
N GLN A 8 -10.78 8.22 -8.91
CA GLN A 8 -9.60 8.80 -8.28
C GLN A 8 -8.63 7.63 -8.07
N ASN A 9 -7.54 7.61 -8.83
CA ASN A 9 -6.49 6.61 -8.70
C ASN A 9 -6.05 6.61 -7.23
N PHE A 10 -6.11 5.47 -6.52
CA PHE A 10 -5.88 5.43 -5.08
C PHE A 10 -4.50 6.03 -4.73
N LYS A 11 -3.54 5.87 -5.64
CA LYS A 11 -2.24 6.57 -5.61
C LYS A 11 -2.35 8.09 -5.42
N ASN A 12 -3.25 8.76 -6.14
CA ASN A 12 -3.45 10.21 -5.99
C ASN A 12 -3.98 10.54 -4.60
N LEU A 13 -4.92 9.75 -4.09
CA LEU A 13 -5.49 9.98 -2.77
C LEU A 13 -4.44 9.83 -1.66
N LEU A 14 -3.53 8.85 -1.77
CA LEU A 14 -2.41 8.75 -0.82
C LEU A 14 -1.38 9.85 -0.97
N ALA A 15 -1.21 10.41 -2.18
CA ALA A 15 -0.39 11.60 -2.38
C ALA A 15 -1.01 12.85 -1.74
N ASP A 16 -2.34 12.95 -1.78
CA ASP A 16 -3.10 14.06 -1.19
C ASP A 16 -3.13 13.99 0.35
N PHE A 17 -3.12 12.77 0.91
CA PHE A 17 -3.20 12.50 2.35
C PHE A 17 -2.04 11.59 2.85
N PRO A 18 -0.77 12.01 2.71
CA PRO A 18 0.39 11.14 2.96
C PRO A 18 0.61 10.84 4.45
N LYS A 19 0.28 11.77 5.35
CA LYS A 19 0.43 11.55 6.80
C LYS A 19 -0.61 10.56 7.29
N GLU A 20 -1.85 10.79 6.88
CA GLU A 20 -3.01 9.95 7.16
C GLU A 20 -2.83 8.54 6.58
N ALA A 21 -2.24 8.43 5.40
CA ALA A 21 -1.85 7.17 4.80
C ALA A 21 -0.82 6.44 5.66
N LEU A 22 0.25 7.12 6.07
CA LEU A 22 1.27 6.53 6.93
C LEU A 22 0.68 6.07 8.27
N GLU A 23 -0.14 6.89 8.92
CA GLU A 23 -0.78 6.56 10.21
C GLU A 23 -1.72 5.35 10.10
N TRP A 24 -2.40 5.18 8.97
CA TRP A 24 -3.25 4.03 8.73
C TRP A 24 -2.46 2.76 8.36
N ILE A 25 -1.44 2.89 7.51
CA ILE A 25 -0.66 1.77 6.98
C ILE A 25 0.33 1.25 8.02
N LEU A 26 0.93 2.15 8.79
CA LEU A 26 2.02 1.88 9.73
C LEU A 26 1.83 2.73 11.01
N PRO A 27 0.79 2.46 11.82
CA PRO A 27 0.46 3.23 13.02
C PRO A 27 1.63 3.33 14.03
N GLU A 28 2.47 2.30 14.10
CA GLU A 28 3.65 2.23 14.95
C GLU A 28 4.76 3.22 14.54
N ALA A 29 4.68 3.82 13.35
CA ALA A 29 5.66 4.78 12.86
C ALA A 29 5.77 5.99 13.80
N LYS A 30 4.64 6.50 14.28
CA LYS A 30 4.59 7.67 15.17
C LYS A 30 5.19 7.36 16.54
N GLU A 31 4.88 6.20 17.10
CA GLU A 31 5.44 5.75 18.38
C GLU A 31 6.95 5.53 18.30
N THR A 32 7.42 4.98 17.17
CA THR A 32 8.83 4.64 16.96
C THR A 32 9.67 5.87 16.60
N PHE A 33 9.20 6.70 15.66
CA PHE A 33 10.00 7.78 15.07
C PHE A 33 9.59 9.20 15.49
N GLY A 34 8.42 9.38 16.10
CA GLY A 34 7.86 10.68 16.45
C GLY A 34 7.00 11.29 15.33
N ASP A 35 6.86 12.61 15.34
CA ASP A 35 6.08 13.31 14.33
C ASP A 35 6.82 13.44 12.99
N VAL A 36 6.06 13.37 11.89
CA VAL A 36 6.58 13.57 10.54
C VAL A 36 7.02 15.03 10.38
N LEU A 37 8.31 15.24 10.14
CA LEU A 37 8.92 16.55 9.88
C LEU A 37 8.89 16.92 8.40
N LYS A 38 9.10 15.95 7.51
CA LYS A 38 9.22 16.18 6.06
C LYS A 38 8.66 15.00 5.27
N ILE A 39 8.02 15.29 4.14
CA ILE A 39 7.48 14.32 3.20
C ILE A 39 8.03 14.62 1.82
N GLU A 40 8.60 13.61 1.16
CA GLU A 40 9.19 13.74 -0.18
C GLU A 40 8.68 12.62 -1.09
N PHE A 41 8.13 13.01 -2.24
CA PHE A 41 7.71 12.07 -3.28
C PHE A 41 8.90 11.79 -4.21
N LEU A 42 9.43 10.57 -4.17
CA LEU A 42 10.60 10.23 -4.96
C LEU A 42 10.14 9.80 -6.36
N ARG A 43 10.63 10.50 -7.39
CA ARG A 43 10.41 10.08 -8.77
C ARG A 43 11.39 8.97 -9.09
N GLN A 44 10.90 7.78 -9.43
CA GLN A 44 11.75 6.80 -10.07
C GLN A 44 11.93 7.20 -11.53
N GLU A 45 13.16 7.53 -11.94
CA GLU A 45 13.47 7.59 -13.37
C GLU A 45 13.12 6.22 -13.97
N PRO A 46 12.41 6.15 -15.11
CA PRO A 46 12.16 4.90 -15.78
C PRO A 46 13.51 4.35 -16.24
N LYS A 47 14.15 3.51 -15.43
CA LYS A 47 15.31 2.72 -15.85
C LYS A 47 14.84 1.99 -17.10
N LYS A 48 15.44 2.31 -18.25
CA LYS A 48 15.26 1.63 -19.54
C LYS A 48 15.60 0.13 -19.38
N ARG A 49 14.69 -0.65 -18.82
CA ARG A 49 14.66 -2.11 -18.93
C ARG A 49 13.41 -2.42 -19.73
N ARG A 50 13.62 -2.60 -21.04
CA ARG A 50 12.69 -3.28 -21.94
C ARG A 50 12.20 -4.54 -21.24
N MET A 51 10.92 -4.65 -20.90
CA MET A 51 10.30 -5.95 -20.62
C MET A 51 8.78 -5.85 -20.85
N SER A 52 8.32 -6.63 -21.82
CA SER A 52 6.94 -7.02 -22.11
C SER A 52 6.27 -7.80 -20.95
N ASP A 53 6.81 -7.72 -19.74
CA ASP A 53 6.44 -8.59 -18.62
C ASP A 53 5.59 -7.82 -17.64
N ALA A 54 4.29 -8.09 -17.70
CA ALA A 54 3.30 -7.82 -16.66
C ALA A 54 3.66 -6.64 -15.74
N HIS A 55 3.38 -5.42 -16.21
CA HIS A 55 3.66 -4.15 -15.54
C HIS A 55 3.35 -4.19 -14.03
N LEU A 56 4.38 -4.31 -13.19
CA LEU A 56 4.40 -3.54 -11.95
C LEU A 56 4.47 -2.08 -12.42
N ALA A 57 3.31 -1.42 -12.49
CA ALA A 57 3.26 -0.02 -12.87
C ALA A 57 3.97 0.77 -11.76
N LEU A 58 5.23 1.13 -12.04
CA LEU A 58 6.18 1.77 -11.14
C LEU A 58 5.53 2.86 -10.29
N ASP A 59 5.84 2.77 -9.01
CA ASP A 59 5.05 3.22 -7.88
C ASP A 59 5.50 4.57 -7.32
N MET A 60 4.74 5.07 -6.34
CA MET A 60 4.99 6.32 -5.63
C MET A 60 5.71 6.02 -4.30
N PRO A 61 7.05 5.92 -4.28
CA PRO A 61 7.80 5.90 -3.03
C PRO A 61 7.67 7.26 -2.34
N ILE A 62 7.20 7.23 -1.09
CA ILE A 62 7.11 8.42 -0.24
C ILE A 62 8.16 8.29 0.86
N LEU A 63 9.08 9.24 0.93
CA LEU A 63 10.06 9.33 1.99
C LEU A 63 9.51 10.25 3.09
N PHE A 64 9.29 9.67 4.26
CA PHE A 64 8.96 10.37 5.48
C PHE A 64 10.23 10.55 6.31
N SER A 65 10.52 11.79 6.69
CA SER A 65 11.60 12.10 7.63
C SER A 65 11.02 12.53 8.97
N PHE A 66 11.62 12.01 10.03
CA PHE A 66 11.28 12.24 11.42
C PHE A 66 12.54 12.71 12.16
N GLU A 67 12.41 13.08 13.43
CA GLU A 67 13.59 13.37 14.26
C GLU A 67 14.50 12.15 14.44
N LYS A 68 13.92 10.95 14.59
CA LYS A 68 14.64 9.72 14.94
C LYS A 68 15.01 8.83 13.75
N GLY A 69 14.71 9.24 12.52
CA GLY A 69 15.02 8.44 11.34
C GLY A 69 14.16 8.76 10.12
N GLN A 70 14.17 7.84 9.16
CA GLN A 70 13.42 7.97 7.92
C GLN A 70 12.68 6.67 7.60
N ILE A 71 11.49 6.78 7.03
CA ILE A 71 10.73 5.66 6.47
C ILE A 71 10.55 5.93 4.98
N LEU A 72 10.91 4.94 4.17
CA LEU A 72 10.57 4.91 2.76
C LEU A 72 9.39 3.98 2.56
N LEU A 73 8.19 4.55 2.47
CA LEU A 73 6.98 3.79 2.20
C LEU A 73 6.88 3.54 0.71
N TRP A 74 7.03 2.28 0.31
CA TRP A 74 6.83 1.88 -1.08
C TRP A 74 5.44 1.30 -1.25
N LEU A 75 4.54 2.10 -1.79
CA LEU A 75 3.19 1.67 -2.07
C LEU A 75 3.01 1.16 -3.50
N VAL A 76 2.74 -0.13 -3.63
CA VAL A 76 2.38 -0.80 -4.88
C VAL A 76 0.86 -0.96 -4.93
N GLU A 77 0.19 -0.31 -5.87
CA GLU A 77 -1.22 -0.59 -6.13
C GLU A 77 -1.35 -1.73 -7.14
N PHE A 78 -2.19 -2.71 -6.80
CA PHE A 78 -2.43 -3.88 -7.62
C PHE A 78 -3.91 -3.96 -8.03
N GLN A 79 -4.19 -3.62 -9.29
CA GLN A 79 -5.54 -3.59 -9.91
C GLN A 79 -5.82 -4.78 -10.86
N GLU A 80 -4.84 -5.67 -11.05
CA GLU A 80 -4.91 -6.79 -12.00
C GLU A 80 -5.14 -8.14 -11.30
N ASP A 81 -5.15 -9.23 -12.07
CA ASP A 81 -5.20 -10.60 -11.52
C ASP A 81 -3.96 -10.86 -10.64
N LYS A 82 -4.19 -11.23 -9.36
CA LYS A 82 -3.13 -11.54 -8.38
C LYS A 82 -2.13 -12.59 -8.86
N ASN A 83 -2.47 -13.41 -9.85
CA ASN A 83 -1.52 -14.34 -10.48
C ASN A 83 -0.31 -13.63 -11.10
N ARG A 84 -0.41 -12.32 -11.35
CA ARG A 84 0.69 -11.47 -11.83
C ARG A 84 1.50 -10.83 -10.69
N PHE A 85 1.03 -10.89 -9.44
CA PHE A 85 1.80 -10.44 -8.29
C PHE A 85 2.94 -11.42 -8.01
N SER A 86 4.14 -10.88 -7.78
CA SER A 86 5.32 -11.66 -7.45
C SER A 86 6.01 -11.06 -6.24
N ILE A 87 5.93 -11.76 -5.10
CA ILE A 87 6.64 -11.38 -3.87
C ILE A 87 8.17 -11.37 -4.08
N HIS A 88 8.70 -12.20 -4.98
CA HIS A 88 10.13 -12.16 -5.34
C HIS A 88 10.52 -10.89 -6.10
N LYS A 89 9.66 -10.38 -6.99
CA LYS A 89 9.87 -9.07 -7.63
C LYS A 89 9.85 -7.98 -6.56
N LEU A 90 8.86 -8.00 -5.66
CA LEU A 90 8.75 -7.04 -4.56
C LEU A 90 9.99 -7.03 -3.65
N LEU A 91 10.52 -8.21 -3.30
CA LEU A 91 11.77 -8.34 -2.56
C LEU A 91 12.93 -7.64 -3.26
N LYS A 92 13.18 -7.98 -4.53
CA LYS A 92 14.28 -7.38 -5.32
C LYS A 92 14.19 -5.86 -5.37
N TYR A 93 12.98 -5.39 -5.59
CA TYR A 93 12.66 -3.99 -5.59
C TYR A 93 12.98 -3.37 -4.23
N THR A 94 12.45 -3.92 -3.14
CA THR A 94 12.69 -3.44 -1.77
C THR A 94 14.18 -3.34 -1.47
N THR A 95 14.99 -4.32 -1.88
CA THR A 95 16.44 -4.29 -1.72
C THR A 95 17.11 -3.20 -2.55
N ASP A 96 16.70 -2.99 -3.81
CA ASP A 96 17.21 -1.90 -4.64
C ASP A 96 16.92 -0.52 -3.99
N SER A 97 15.75 -0.35 -3.38
CA SER A 97 15.39 0.87 -2.65
C SER A 97 16.18 1.04 -1.34
N ALA A 98 16.41 -0.05 -0.60
CA ALA A 98 17.21 0.00 0.64
C ALA A 98 18.67 0.37 0.35
N GLU A 99 19.22 -0.09 -0.77
CA GLU A 99 20.54 0.32 -1.24
C GLU A 99 20.58 1.81 -1.63
N ALA A 100 19.56 2.30 -2.34
CA ALA A 100 19.48 3.70 -2.77
C ALA A 100 19.24 4.68 -1.60
N TYR A 101 18.57 4.24 -0.54
CA TYR A 101 18.20 5.05 0.63
C TYR A 101 18.66 4.39 1.94
N PRO A 102 19.98 4.31 2.20
CA PRO A 102 20.54 3.51 3.30
C PRO A 102 20.20 4.04 4.71
N LYS A 103 19.65 5.25 4.81
CA LYS A 103 19.19 5.86 6.07
C LYS A 103 17.71 5.63 6.34
N ALA A 104 16.97 5.13 5.35
CA ALA A 104 15.54 4.92 5.46
C ALA A 104 15.22 3.45 5.73
N THR A 105 14.25 3.23 6.61
CA THR A 105 13.61 1.93 6.76
C THR A 105 12.64 1.77 5.59
N VAL A 106 12.91 0.83 4.68
CA VAL A 106 12.05 0.60 3.51
C VAL A 106 10.91 -0.33 3.88
N ILE A 107 9.68 0.16 3.75
CA ILE A 107 8.46 -0.58 4.08
C ILE A 107 7.72 -0.89 2.77
N PRO A 108 7.89 -2.11 2.21
CA PRO A 108 7.11 -2.53 1.06
C PRO A 108 5.65 -2.70 1.47
N THR A 109 4.76 -2.04 0.75
CA THR A 109 3.32 -2.05 0.98
C THR A 109 2.62 -2.38 -0.32
N VAL A 110 1.74 -3.38 -0.30
CA VAL A 110 0.95 -3.75 -1.47
C VAL A 110 -0.52 -3.61 -1.12
N LEU A 111 -1.21 -2.86 -1.97
CA LEU A 111 -2.61 -2.59 -1.84
C LEU A 111 -3.39 -3.28 -2.96
N PHE A 112 -4.43 -4.01 -2.59
CA PHE A 112 -5.39 -4.62 -3.48
C PHE A 112 -6.72 -3.87 -3.42
N THR A 113 -7.12 -3.27 -4.55
CA THR A 113 -8.31 -2.40 -4.65
C THR A 113 -9.48 -3.03 -5.42
N ASP A 114 -9.26 -4.04 -6.27
CA ASP A 114 -10.31 -4.63 -7.11
C ASP A 114 -10.95 -5.90 -6.50
N ARG A 115 -12.19 -5.78 -6.01
CA ARG A 115 -13.02 -6.89 -5.48
C ARG A 115 -13.43 -7.90 -6.55
N LYS A 116 -13.65 -7.48 -7.81
CA LYS A 116 -14.24 -8.34 -8.86
C LYS A 116 -13.30 -9.44 -9.33
N LYS A 117 -11.99 -9.20 -9.23
CA LYS A 117 -10.94 -10.17 -9.60
C LYS A 117 -10.44 -10.99 -8.41
N TRP A 118 -11.02 -10.80 -7.22
CA TRP A 118 -10.60 -11.50 -6.02
C TRP A 118 -11.24 -12.89 -5.90
N ASN A 119 -10.52 -13.93 -6.29
CA ASN A 119 -10.94 -15.31 -6.04
C ASN A 119 -10.72 -15.67 -4.55
N LYS A 120 -11.83 -15.86 -3.81
CA LYS A 120 -11.86 -16.20 -2.37
C LYS A 120 -11.13 -17.50 -2.01
N ASN A 121 -10.94 -18.42 -2.96
CA ASN A 121 -10.34 -19.74 -2.72
C ASN A 121 -8.80 -19.75 -2.84
N LYS A 122 -8.17 -18.59 -3.04
CA LYS A 122 -6.70 -18.48 -3.15
C LYS A 122 -6.21 -17.29 -2.34
N ASP A 123 -5.34 -17.49 -1.37
CA ASP A 123 -4.69 -16.37 -0.68
C ASP A 123 -3.44 -15.90 -1.44
N VAL A 124 -2.95 -14.71 -1.14
CA VAL A 124 -1.67 -14.20 -1.65
C VAL A 124 -0.57 -14.55 -0.64
N ILE A 125 0.57 -15.03 -1.14
CA ILE A 125 1.74 -15.31 -0.30
C ILE A 125 2.22 -13.99 0.34
N ARG A 126 2.23 -13.93 1.68
CA ARG A 126 2.55 -12.71 2.44
C ARG A 126 4.00 -12.65 2.90
N ASN A 127 4.66 -13.80 3.01
CA ASN A 127 6.06 -13.90 3.34
C ASN A 127 6.74 -15.01 2.54
N ILE A 128 8.05 -14.89 2.39
CA ILE A 128 8.92 -15.93 1.85
C ILE A 128 10.16 -16.07 2.71
N ASP A 129 10.60 -17.31 2.86
CA ASP A 129 11.83 -17.63 3.57
C ASP A 129 12.79 -18.43 2.69
N ILE A 130 14.07 -18.10 2.77
CA ILE A 130 15.16 -18.94 2.25
C ILE A 130 15.76 -19.68 3.45
N ARG A 131 15.60 -21.00 3.48
CA ARG A 131 15.98 -21.83 4.63
C ARG A 131 16.88 -23.00 4.22
N PHE A 132 17.85 -23.33 5.06
CA PHE A 132 18.66 -24.55 4.92
C PHE A 132 19.17 -25.01 6.29
N GLY A 133 19.05 -26.31 6.58
CA GLY A 133 19.58 -26.92 7.81
C GLY A 133 19.09 -26.27 9.11
N GLY A 134 17.81 -25.87 9.18
CA GLY A 134 17.21 -25.21 10.35
C GLY A 134 17.56 -23.74 10.51
N ARG A 135 18.33 -23.14 9.58
CA ARG A 135 18.67 -21.71 9.57
C ARG A 135 17.83 -20.96 8.54
N ILE A 136 17.44 -19.73 8.86
CA ILE A 136 16.82 -18.77 7.93
C ILE A 136 17.90 -17.84 7.42
N PHE A 137 18.09 -17.78 6.10
CA PHE A 137 19.04 -16.91 5.41
C PHE A 137 18.39 -15.61 4.94
N LEU A 138 17.08 -15.66 4.69
CA LEU A 138 16.27 -14.51 4.34
C LEU A 138 14.86 -14.76 4.87
N HIS A 139 14.32 -13.78 5.57
CA HIS A 139 12.89 -13.62 5.80
C HIS A 139 12.47 -12.34 5.10
N PHE A 140 11.40 -12.40 4.32
CA PHE A 140 10.83 -11.23 3.68
C PHE A 140 9.32 -11.23 3.83
N GLU A 141 8.79 -10.09 4.26
CA GLU A 141 7.37 -9.80 4.36
C GLU A 141 7.09 -8.38 3.91
N TYR A 142 5.81 -8.04 3.79
CA TYR A 142 5.37 -6.74 3.34
C TYR A 142 4.02 -6.40 3.97
N VAL A 143 3.71 -5.10 4.02
CA VAL A 143 2.41 -4.64 4.49
C VAL A 143 1.36 -4.97 3.44
N PHE A 144 0.45 -5.86 3.80
CA PHE A 144 -0.58 -6.37 2.91
C PHE A 144 -1.93 -5.71 3.23
N LEU A 145 -2.47 -4.95 2.27
CA LEU A 145 -3.74 -4.25 2.43
C LEU A 145 -4.75 -4.66 1.37
N LYS A 146 -5.97 -4.97 1.81
CA LYS A 146 -7.13 -5.21 0.95
C LYS A 146 -8.27 -4.35 1.42
N LEU A 147 -8.61 -3.31 0.66
CA LEU A 147 -9.68 -2.39 1.08
C LEU A 147 -11.01 -3.12 1.26
N PHE A 148 -11.34 -4.03 0.35
CA PHE A 148 -12.60 -4.78 0.35
C PHE A 148 -12.68 -5.89 1.41
N ASP A 149 -11.63 -6.13 2.21
CA ASP A 149 -11.69 -7.04 3.37
C ASP A 149 -11.89 -6.25 4.68
N LEU A 150 -11.74 -4.93 4.67
CA LEU A 150 -11.97 -4.07 5.84
C LEU A 150 -13.46 -3.82 5.99
N ASN A 151 -14.05 -4.01 7.17
CA ASN A 151 -15.47 -3.68 7.36
C ASN A 151 -15.61 -2.18 7.60
N ALA A 152 -16.45 -1.51 6.80
CA ALA A 152 -16.62 -0.06 6.87
C ALA A 152 -17.03 0.43 8.27
N ARG A 153 -17.85 -0.36 8.98
CA ARG A 153 -18.31 -0.05 10.35
C ARG A 153 -17.18 0.13 11.36
N ASP A 154 -16.08 -0.61 11.19
CA ASP A 154 -14.93 -0.54 12.10
C ASP A 154 -14.22 0.83 12.02
N TYR A 155 -14.53 1.62 10.98
CA TYR A 155 -13.86 2.87 10.65
C TYR A 155 -14.76 4.12 10.72
N TYR A 156 -16.03 4.00 11.12
CA TYR A 156 -16.96 5.16 11.16
C TYR A 156 -16.50 6.30 12.08
N HIS A 157 -15.84 5.96 13.19
CA HIS A 157 -15.35 6.93 14.16
C HIS A 157 -13.84 7.15 14.07
N TYR A 158 -13.21 6.65 13.00
CA TYR A 158 -11.79 6.80 12.80
C TYR A 158 -11.50 8.23 12.30
N ASP A 159 -10.76 9.01 13.09
CA ASP A 159 -10.48 10.41 12.81
C ASP A 159 -9.35 10.57 11.78
N ASN A 160 -9.62 10.13 10.56
CA ASN A 160 -8.68 10.19 9.44
C ASN A 160 -9.46 10.45 8.14
N PRO A 161 -9.25 11.61 7.47
CA PRO A 161 -10.03 12.00 6.31
C PRO A 161 -9.81 11.06 5.10
N LEU A 162 -8.62 10.50 4.94
CA LEU A 162 -8.35 9.48 3.92
C LEU A 162 -9.27 8.28 4.11
N ILE A 163 -9.42 7.80 5.35
CA ILE A 163 -10.26 6.64 5.65
C ILE A 163 -11.73 6.91 5.36
N LYS A 164 -12.23 8.10 5.70
CA LYS A 164 -13.61 8.51 5.36
C LYS A 164 -13.87 8.43 3.86
N ILE A 165 -12.93 8.90 3.04
CA ILE A 165 -13.02 8.82 1.56
C ILE A 165 -13.01 7.36 1.07
N LEU A 166 -12.33 6.47 1.79
CA LEU A 166 -12.19 5.05 1.44
C LEU A 166 -13.33 4.17 1.93
N LEU A 167 -14.17 4.62 2.87
CA LEU A 167 -15.31 3.86 3.40
C LEU A 167 -16.19 3.21 2.29
N PRO A 168 -16.54 3.89 1.18
CA PRO A 168 -17.35 3.28 0.11
C PRO A 168 -16.64 2.16 -0.67
N LYS A 169 -15.30 2.05 -0.55
CA LYS A 169 -14.48 1.00 -1.15
C LYS A 169 -14.24 -0.19 -0.20
N MET A 170 -14.68 -0.08 1.06
CA MET A 170 -14.59 -1.14 2.07
C MET A 170 -15.75 -2.15 1.97
N ASN A 171 -15.71 -3.20 2.79
CA ASN A 171 -16.78 -4.18 2.91
C ASN A 171 -17.95 -3.62 3.73
N TYR A 172 -19.16 -3.74 3.18
CA TYR A 172 -20.44 -3.46 3.83
C TYR A 172 -21.55 -4.19 3.08
N GLU A 173 -22.66 -4.47 3.75
CA GLU A 173 -23.84 -5.05 3.12
C GLU A 173 -24.58 -3.98 2.28
N PRO A 174 -25.21 -4.34 1.15
CA PRO A 174 -25.86 -3.38 0.26
C PRO A 174 -26.85 -2.43 0.95
N GLU A 175 -27.53 -2.89 1.99
CA GLU A 175 -28.50 -2.13 2.78
C GLU A 175 -27.84 -0.99 3.59
N GLU A 176 -26.56 -1.13 3.92
CA GLU A 176 -25.79 -0.17 4.72
C GLU A 176 -25.22 0.97 3.88
N ARG A 177 -25.34 0.90 2.55
CA ARG A 177 -24.71 1.84 1.63
C ARG A 177 -25.02 3.30 1.97
N ILE A 178 -26.26 3.60 2.37
CA ILE A 178 -26.67 4.97 2.73
C ILE A 178 -25.90 5.45 3.97
N GLU A 179 -25.78 4.59 4.99
CA GLU A 179 -25.05 4.91 6.22
C GLU A 179 -23.55 5.06 5.96
N VAL A 180 -22.95 4.17 5.15
CA VAL A 180 -21.54 4.28 4.73
C VAL A 180 -21.27 5.60 4.01
N ILE A 181 -22.16 6.01 3.09
CA ILE A 181 -22.02 7.30 2.41
C ILE A 181 -22.17 8.47 3.39
N ARG A 182 -23.09 8.37 4.35
CA ARG A 182 -23.29 9.40 5.38
C ARG A 182 -22.05 9.59 6.25
N GLN A 183 -21.38 8.50 6.65
CA GLN A 183 -20.15 8.56 7.46
C GLN A 183 -18.93 9.05 6.66
N ALA A 184 -18.99 8.98 5.32
CA ALA A 184 -17.94 9.45 4.43
C ALA A 184 -18.00 10.97 4.13
N LEU A 185 -19.09 11.65 4.49
CA LEU A 185 -19.34 13.09 4.30
C LEU A 185 -19.01 13.90 5.57
#